data_AF-A0A6V7RLQ7-F1
#
_entry.id   AF-A0A6V7RLQ7-F1
#
_cell.length_a   1.000
_cell.length_b   1.000
_cell.length_c   1.000
_cell.angle_alpha   90.00
_cell.angle_beta   90.00
_cell.angle_gamma   90.00
#
_symmetry.space_group_name_H-M   'P 1'
#
loop_
_entity.id
_entity.type
_entity.pdbx_description
1 polymer ?
#
loop_
_entity_poly.entity_id
_entity_poly.type
_entity_poly.pdbx_seq_one_letter_code
_entity_poly.pdbx_strand_id
1 'polypeptide(L)'
;MSILLPITLMVPAPISLIIIAAIALLIFGPTKLPQLGRSVGTTFKEFKAGFNGLADDEEEKEEPKKLEEVSTVKAEDKVTK
;
A
#
# COMPACT_ATOMS: atom_id res chain seq x y z
N MET A 1 -9.08 41.23 21.31
CA MET A 1 -8.80 39.97 22.02
C MET A 1 -9.57 38.84 21.35
N SER A 2 -9.26 38.53 20.08
CA SER A 2 -10.12 37.68 19.22
C SER A 2 -9.38 36.93 18.10
N ILE A 3 -8.05 36.76 18.21
CA ILE A 3 -7.23 36.09 17.18
C ILE A 3 -7.04 34.58 17.48
N LEU A 4 -7.65 34.05 18.54
CA LEU A 4 -7.38 32.71 19.04
C LEU A 4 -8.28 31.59 18.48
N LEU A 5 -9.21 31.90 17.54
CA LEU A 5 -10.22 30.94 17.08
C LEU A 5 -10.10 30.32 15.66
N PRO A 6 -9.25 30.77 14.71
CA PRO A 6 -9.24 30.14 13.38
C PRO A 6 -8.38 28.87 13.29
N ILE A 7 -7.33 28.73 14.10
CA ILE A 7 -6.34 27.65 13.93
C ILE A 7 -6.86 26.29 14.43
N THR A 8 -7.80 26.26 15.39
CA THR A 8 -8.37 24.99 15.91
C THR A 8 -9.52 24.43 15.08
N LEU A 9 -10.27 25.30 14.38
CA LEU A 9 -11.43 24.89 13.57
C LEU A 9 -11.00 24.34 12.21
N MET A 10 -9.78 24.65 11.79
CA MET A 10 -9.19 24.28 10.51
C MET A 10 -7.92 23.44 10.72
N VAL A 11 -7.90 22.50 11.68
CA VAL A 11 -6.97 21.37 11.56
C VAL A 11 -7.66 20.37 10.64
N PRO A 12 -7.44 20.41 9.31
CA PRO A 12 -8.06 19.43 8.43
C PRO A 12 -7.63 18.06 8.91
N ALA A 13 -8.60 17.18 9.15
CA ALA A 13 -8.40 15.79 9.57
C ALA A 13 -7.19 15.07 8.91
N PRO A 14 -6.86 15.27 7.61
CA PRO A 14 -5.65 14.67 7.03
C PRO A 14 -4.33 15.11 7.69
N ILE A 15 -4.22 16.35 8.19
CA ILE A 15 -2.97 16.85 8.80
C ILE A 15 -2.72 16.20 10.16
N SER A 16 -3.76 15.89 10.93
CA SER A 16 -3.64 15.20 12.22
C SER A 16 -2.99 13.83 12.07
N LEU A 17 -3.37 13.06 11.04
CA LEU A 17 -2.74 11.76 10.74
C LEU A 17 -1.27 11.90 10.37
N ILE A 18 -0.92 12.94 9.60
CA ILE A 18 0.48 13.20 9.20
C ILE A 18 1.34 13.52 10.43
N ILE A 19 0.83 14.30 11.39
CA ILE A 19 1.55 14.62 12.63
C ILE A 19 1.78 13.36 13.47
N ILE A 20 0.75 12.53 13.65
CA ILE A 20 0.86 11.27 14.39
C ILE A 20 1.85 10.33 13.70
N ALA A 21 1.76 10.21 12.37
CA ALA A 21 2.69 9.42 11.57
C ALA A 21 4.12 9.94 11.72
N ALA A 22 4.34 11.26 11.69
CA ALA A 22 5.66 11.87 11.87
C ALA A 22 6.27 11.56 13.25
N ILE A 23 5.48 11.61 14.32
CA ILE A 23 5.94 11.24 15.67
C ILE A 23 6.25 9.73 15.74
N ALA A 24 5.37 8.90 15.19
CA ALA A 24 5.61 7.46 15.11
C ALA A 24 6.86 7.14 14.27
N LEU A 25 7.09 7.85 13.17
CA LEU A 25 8.29 7.77 12.34
C LEU A 25 9.55 8.22 13.08
N LEU A 26 9.47 9.13 14.04
CA LEU A 26 10.60 9.54 14.88
C LEU A 26 11.00 8.43 15.87
N ILE A 27 10.01 7.73 16.45
CA ILE A 27 10.25 6.65 17.41
C ILE A 27 10.65 5.34 16.71
N PHE A 28 9.88 4.94 15.69
CA PHE A 28 10.07 3.69 14.96
C PHE A 28 11.07 3.84 13.79
N GLY A 29 11.21 5.03 13.19
CA GLY A 29 12.05 5.26 12.02
C GLY A 29 11.30 5.07 10.68
N PRO A 30 11.61 5.87 9.64
CA PRO A 30 10.98 5.77 8.32
C PRO A 30 11.23 4.44 7.61
N THR A 31 12.29 3.73 7.98
CA THR A 31 12.63 2.43 7.39
C THR A 31 11.85 1.28 8.02
N LYS A 32 11.34 1.43 9.25
CA LYS A 32 10.68 0.33 9.98
C LYS A 32 9.21 0.16 9.61
N LEU A 33 8.47 1.24 9.36
CA LEU A 33 7.11 1.14 8.85
C LEU A 33 6.98 0.34 7.53
N PRO A 34 7.78 0.60 6.47
CA PRO A 34 7.71 -0.19 5.24
C PRO A 34 8.22 -1.62 5.43
N GLN A 35 9.19 -1.84 6.34
CA GLN A 35 9.67 -3.17 6.66
C GLN A 35 8.56 -4.01 7.33
N LEU A 36 7.88 -3.45 8.34
CA LEU A 36 6.75 -4.07 9.02
C LEU A 36 5.55 -4.26 8.08
N GLY A 37 5.25 -3.26 7.25
CA GLY A 37 4.17 -3.35 6.26
C GLY A 37 4.38 -4.44 5.22
N ARG A 38 5.63 -4.70 4.79
CA ARG A 38 5.95 -5.82 3.91
C ARG A 38 5.73 -7.17 4.59
N SER A 39 6.20 -7.33 5.83
CA SER A 39 6.02 -8.57 6.60
C SER A 39 4.54 -8.86 6.86
N VAL A 40 3.81 -7.87 7.38
CA VAL A 40 2.37 -7.99 7.65
C VAL A 40 1.57 -8.13 6.35
N GLY A 41 1.99 -7.48 5.27
CA GLY A 41 1.34 -7.56 3.96
C GLY A 41 1.41 -8.96 3.34
N THR A 42 2.55 -9.65 3.44
CA THR A 42 2.66 -11.05 3.00
C THR A 42 1.74 -11.95 3.81
N THR A 43 1.71 -11.78 5.13
CA THR A 43 0.76 -12.50 6.00
C THR A 43 -0.68 -12.19 5.59
N PHE A 44 -1.06 -10.91 5.46
CA PHE A 44 -2.42 -10.53 5.08
C PHE A 44 -2.83 -11.06 3.70
N LYS A 45 -1.88 -11.16 2.76
CA LYS A 45 -2.09 -11.76 1.42
C LYS A 45 -2.43 -13.25 1.51
N GLU A 46 -1.66 -14.01 2.30
CA GLU A 46 -1.91 -15.44 2.52
C GLU A 46 -3.21 -15.66 3.31
N PHE A 47 -3.47 -14.84 4.33
CA PHE A 47 -4.72 -14.84 5.08
C PHE A 47 -5.93 -14.53 4.18
N LYS A 48 -5.82 -13.55 3.27
CA LYS A 48 -6.87 -13.24 2.29
C LYS A 48 -7.06 -14.40 1.31
N ALA A 49 -5.98 -15.01 0.81
CA ALA A 49 -6.09 -16.15 -0.08
C ALA A 49 -6.79 -17.35 0.58
N GLY A 50 -6.48 -17.62 1.86
CA GLY A 50 -7.16 -18.65 2.65
C GLY A 50 -8.62 -18.30 2.93
N PHE A 51 -8.93 -17.05 3.28
CA PHE A 51 -10.31 -16.61 3.51
C PHE A 51 -11.15 -16.62 2.24
N ASN A 52 -10.59 -16.19 1.10
CA ASN A 52 -11.24 -16.27 -0.20
C ASN A 52 -11.47 -17.73 -0.60
N GLY A 53 -10.51 -18.64 -0.44
CA GLY A 53 -10.72 -20.06 -0.75
C GLY A 53 -11.79 -20.75 0.13
N LEU A 54 -12.09 -20.22 1.31
CA LEU A 54 -13.20 -20.66 2.15
C LEU A 54 -14.54 -20.01 1.78
N ALA A 55 -14.51 -18.79 1.23
CA ALA A 55 -15.69 -18.07 0.75
C ALA A 55 -16.10 -18.48 -0.68
N ASP A 56 -15.15 -18.96 -1.49
CA ASP A 56 -15.31 -19.40 -2.88
C ASP A 56 -15.93 -20.80 -3.00
N ASP A 57 -16.07 -21.53 -1.88
CA ASP A 57 -16.87 -22.79 -1.83
C ASP A 57 -18.37 -22.52 -2.08
N GLU A 58 -18.80 -21.24 -2.17
CA GLU A 58 -20.17 -20.84 -2.56
C GLU A 58 -20.28 -20.13 -3.93
N GLU A 59 -19.22 -19.60 -4.56
CA GLU A 59 -19.32 -18.92 -5.87
C GLU A 59 -18.10 -19.15 -6.77
N GLU A 60 -18.35 -19.68 -7.98
CA GLU A 60 -17.35 -20.11 -8.96
C GLU A 60 -16.51 -18.96 -9.57
N LYS A 61 -15.17 -19.05 -9.44
CA LYS A 61 -14.09 -18.50 -10.30
C LYS A 61 -14.11 -17.00 -10.63
N GLU A 62 -13.07 -16.29 -10.17
CA GLU A 62 -12.31 -15.34 -11.01
C GLU A 62 -10.81 -15.31 -10.67
N GLU A 63 -9.98 -15.95 -11.50
CA GLU A 63 -8.54 -15.64 -11.60
C GLU A 63 -8.33 -14.44 -12.53
N PRO A 64 -7.49 -13.47 -12.14
CA PRO A 64 -6.56 -12.91 -13.11
C PRO A 64 -5.12 -13.19 -12.67
N LYS A 65 -4.49 -14.13 -13.39
CA LYS A 65 -3.04 -14.21 -13.50
C LYS A 65 -2.50 -12.96 -14.20
N LYS A 66 -1.30 -12.53 -13.74
CA LYS A 66 -0.21 -11.86 -14.47
C LYS A 66 0.08 -10.41 -14.07
N LEU A 67 1.34 -10.02 -14.31
CA LEU A 67 2.13 -8.84 -13.92
C LEU A 67 2.96 -9.21 -12.65
N GLU A 68 4.25 -9.54 -12.70
CA GLU A 68 5.34 -9.00 -13.52
C GLU A 68 6.52 -10.01 -13.60
N GLU A 69 6.80 -10.51 -14.80
CA GLU A 69 8.17 -10.79 -15.26
C GLU A 69 8.23 -10.19 -16.67
N VAL A 70 9.30 -9.46 -16.96
CA VAL A 70 9.76 -8.86 -18.24
C VAL A 70 10.06 -7.37 -18.07
N SER A 71 11.26 -7.09 -17.56
CA SER A 71 12.01 -5.87 -17.86
C SER A 71 13.48 -6.24 -18.00
N THR A 72 13.89 -6.62 -19.22
CA THR A 72 15.15 -6.25 -19.90
C THR A 72 15.40 -7.18 -21.10
N VAL A 73 14.75 -6.92 -22.25
CA VAL A 73 15.43 -6.89 -23.55
C VAL A 73 14.66 -5.91 -24.43
N LYS A 74 15.13 -4.65 -24.47
CA LYS A 74 14.77 -3.66 -25.48
C LYS A 74 15.93 -3.60 -26.45
N ALA A 75 15.74 -4.11 -27.67
CA ALA A 75 16.41 -3.67 -28.88
C ALA A 75 15.83 -4.47 -30.06
N GLU A 76 14.68 -4.00 -30.53
CA GLU A 76 14.18 -4.22 -31.89
C GLU A 76 14.97 -3.33 -32.88
N ASP A 77 15.52 -3.89 -33.95
CA ASP A 77 15.58 -3.21 -35.26
C ASP A 77 15.69 -4.25 -36.40
N LYS A 78 14.61 -4.30 -37.19
CA LYS A 78 14.49 -4.63 -38.63
C LYS A 78 15.10 -5.93 -39.16
N VAL A 79 14.29 -6.92 -39.55
CA VAL A 79 13.54 -6.99 -40.84
C VAL A 79 14.45 -6.75 -42.05
N THR A 80 14.85 -7.87 -42.66
CA THR A 80 15.20 -8.06 -44.08
C THR A 80 16.18 -7.07 -44.70
N LYS A 81 17.44 -7.49 -44.84
CA LYS A 81 17.95 -8.08 -46.09
C LYS A 81 19.18 -8.92 -45.81
#